data_AF-A9AZA3-F1
#
_entry.id   AF-A9AZA3-F1
#
_cell.length_a   1.000
_cell.length_b   1.000
_cell.length_c   1.000
_cell.angle_alpha   90.00
_cell.angle_beta   90.00
_cell.angle_gamma   90.00
#
_symmetry.space_group_name_H-M   'P 1'
#
loop_
_entity.id
_entity.type
_entity.pdbx_description
1 polymer ?
#
loop_
_entity_poly.entity_id
_entity_poly.type
_entity_poly.pdbx_seq_one_letter_code
_entity_poly.pdbx_strand_id
1 'polypeptide(L)'
;MTTHAIKHLYVHIPFCQTRCAYCDFNTFANREDFMQRYIDALCLHLKRMASGETIADPTWPQVADGPIPWASYQLHDLVGPLQQADLPATVFLGGGTPTALPLHLLEQLMQTIGQIIPLAQAEVTSEANPGTVLDHNYLRAMRSMGINRLSMGVQTLHDPTLRVLGRIHTASEAYASYQAARKVGFENINLDFMFGLPGQDTAQWRAMLNEIVGWDAEHFALYSLIVEPSTPLAAQVTAGRVSIPNDDATGEMYEAAMEILGAAGYGHYEISNWAKTQNSAFNPSERLPAYASRHNVAYWLNADYLGVGAGAHSHWRGWRWVDQRILEPFAQQVEHGQAPLIDIQVCEPQDRDFETIMMGLRLNCGLGFAHFQQRTGHDLLAQYQPIIEQLVGQGLLEQTTNAIRFTPRGRMVGNQVIERFLLD
;
A
#
# COMPACT_ATOMS: atom_id res chain seq x y z
N MET A 1 -22.63 12.14 16.34
CA MET A 1 -21.58 11.92 15.32
C MET A 1 -21.11 10.50 15.51
N THR A 2 -21.42 9.60 14.59
CA THR A 2 -20.98 8.20 14.65
C THR A 2 -19.46 8.18 14.54
N THR A 3 -18.80 7.82 15.64
CA THR A 3 -17.38 7.50 15.68
C THR A 3 -17.22 6.13 15.02
N HIS A 4 -16.27 5.97 14.09
CA HIS A 4 -16.13 4.75 13.28
C HIS A 4 -14.97 3.89 13.83
N ALA A 5 -15.20 2.58 14.02
CA ALA A 5 -14.27 1.65 14.71
C ALA A 5 -12.98 1.40 13.93
N ILE A 6 -13.05 1.57 12.61
CA ILE A 6 -12.01 1.20 11.66
C ILE A 6 -11.60 2.47 10.94
N LYS A 7 -10.36 2.92 11.17
CA LYS A 7 -9.84 4.14 10.55
C LYS A 7 -9.17 3.84 9.20
N HIS A 8 -8.40 2.76 9.11
CA HIS A 8 -7.70 2.34 7.90
C HIS A 8 -8.11 0.91 7.53
N LEU A 9 -8.70 0.76 6.34
CA LEU A 9 -9.21 -0.51 5.84
C LEU A 9 -8.53 -0.85 4.51
N TYR A 10 -7.88 -2.00 4.45
CA TYR A 10 -7.45 -2.64 3.22
C TYR A 10 -8.40 -3.77 2.88
N VAL A 11 -8.85 -3.82 1.62
CA VAL A 11 -9.71 -4.88 1.11
C VAL A 11 -9.02 -5.55 -0.05
N HIS A 12 -8.71 -6.83 0.13
CA HIS A 12 -8.02 -7.62 -0.87
C HIS A 12 -9.02 -8.21 -1.87
N ILE A 13 -8.88 -7.84 -3.15
CA ILE A 13 -9.65 -8.39 -4.27
C ILE A 13 -8.68 -9.18 -5.15
N PRO A 14 -8.62 -10.52 -5.00
CA PRO A 14 -7.51 -11.29 -5.53
C PRO A 14 -7.70 -11.71 -7.00
N PHE A 15 -8.71 -11.18 -7.71
CA PHE A 15 -9.01 -11.60 -9.07
C PHE A 15 -8.21 -10.81 -10.10
N CYS A 16 -7.63 -11.51 -11.07
CA CYS A 16 -6.96 -10.92 -12.22
C CYS A 16 -7.51 -11.54 -13.51
N GLN A 17 -7.53 -10.79 -14.61
CA GLN A 17 -7.83 -11.38 -15.92
C GLN A 17 -6.70 -12.30 -16.40
N THR A 18 -5.44 -11.88 -16.19
CA THR A 18 -4.24 -12.68 -16.41
C THR A 18 -3.24 -12.47 -15.27
N ARG A 19 -2.43 -13.50 -14.98
CA ARG A 19 -1.34 -13.37 -14.02
C ARG A 19 -0.09 -12.85 -14.73
N CYS A 20 0.44 -11.71 -14.28
CA CYS A 20 1.69 -11.16 -14.81
C CYS A 20 2.88 -12.07 -14.48
N ALA A 21 3.90 -12.10 -15.34
CA ALA A 21 5.04 -13.00 -15.23
C ALA A 21 5.95 -12.72 -14.01
N TYR A 22 5.87 -11.53 -13.43
CA TYR A 22 6.64 -11.09 -12.27
C TYR A 22 5.83 -11.09 -10.96
N CYS A 23 4.53 -11.36 -11.02
CA CYS A 23 3.62 -11.15 -9.89
C CYS A 23 3.64 -12.34 -8.92
N ASP A 24 4.07 -12.07 -7.68
CA ASP A 24 3.98 -13.00 -6.54
C ASP A 24 2.85 -12.64 -5.55
N PHE A 25 1.98 -11.70 -5.90
CA PHE A 25 0.82 -11.38 -5.06
C PHE A 25 -0.19 -12.53 -5.04
N ASN A 26 -0.95 -12.59 -3.93
CA ASN A 26 -2.03 -13.56 -3.74
C ASN A 26 -3.17 -13.30 -4.73
N THR A 27 -3.07 -13.88 -5.92
CA THR A 27 -3.97 -13.58 -7.04
C THR A 27 -4.41 -14.84 -7.77
N PHE A 28 -5.62 -14.79 -8.31
CA PHE A 28 -6.27 -15.88 -9.03
C PHE A 28 -6.80 -15.36 -10.35
N ALA A 29 -6.38 -16.01 -11.45
CA ALA A 29 -6.93 -15.77 -12.78
C ALA A 29 -7.95 -16.86 -13.14
N ASN A 30 -8.88 -16.54 -14.04
CA ASN A 30 -9.95 -17.44 -14.50
C ASN A 30 -10.85 -17.98 -13.36
N ARG A 31 -11.25 -17.09 -12.45
CA ARG A 31 -12.08 -17.42 -11.27
C ARG A 31 -13.36 -16.56 -11.18
N GLU A 32 -13.88 -16.14 -12.33
CA GLU A 32 -15.12 -15.39 -12.47
C GLU A 32 -16.31 -16.13 -11.84
N ASP A 33 -16.29 -17.47 -11.90
CA ASP A 33 -17.26 -18.39 -11.29
C ASP A 33 -17.37 -18.23 -9.77
N PHE A 34 -16.31 -17.75 -9.11
CA PHE A 34 -16.22 -17.66 -7.66
C PHE A 34 -16.38 -16.23 -7.13
N MET A 35 -16.35 -15.21 -8.00
CA MET A 35 -16.38 -13.81 -7.58
C MET A 35 -17.58 -13.46 -6.69
N GLN A 36 -18.79 -13.90 -7.04
CA GLN A 36 -19.99 -13.62 -6.24
C GLN A 36 -19.87 -14.18 -4.83
N ARG A 37 -19.57 -15.49 -4.71
CA ARG A 37 -19.42 -16.17 -3.41
C ARG A 37 -18.34 -15.53 -2.55
N TYR A 38 -17.22 -15.15 -3.18
CA TYR A 38 -16.14 -14.46 -2.48
C TYR A 38 -16.58 -13.09 -1.94
N ILE A 39 -17.27 -12.28 -2.76
CA ILE A 39 -17.75 -10.95 -2.35
C ILE A 39 -18.83 -11.06 -1.28
N ASP A 40 -19.70 -12.07 -1.34
CA ASP A 40 -20.68 -12.36 -0.29
C ASP A 40 -19.99 -12.69 1.03
N ALA A 41 -18.99 -13.58 1.01
CA ALA A 41 -18.19 -13.93 2.19
C ALA A 41 -17.41 -12.71 2.71
N LEU A 42 -16.79 -11.92 1.84
CA LEU A 42 -16.05 -10.72 2.20
C LEU A 42 -16.96 -9.68 2.89
N CYS A 43 -18.14 -9.44 2.34
CA CYS A 43 -19.13 -8.54 2.94
C CYS A 43 -19.64 -9.06 4.29
N LEU A 44 -19.85 -10.37 4.42
CA LEU A 44 -20.23 -10.99 5.68
C LEU A 44 -19.12 -10.83 6.72
N HIS A 45 -17.86 -11.08 6.34
CA HIS A 45 -16.71 -10.94 7.24
C HIS A 45 -16.56 -9.49 7.72
N LEU A 46 -16.63 -8.51 6.82
CA LEU A 46 -16.61 -7.08 7.16
C LEU A 46 -17.72 -6.71 8.17
N LYS A 47 -18.95 -7.20 7.94
CA LYS A 47 -20.07 -6.94 8.84
C LYS A 47 -19.85 -7.53 10.23
N ARG A 48 -19.26 -8.73 10.34
CA ARG A 48 -18.92 -9.35 11.62
C ARG A 48 -17.82 -8.60 12.37
N MET A 49 -16.78 -8.15 11.65
CA MET A 49 -15.73 -7.32 12.23
C MET A 49 -16.30 -5.99 12.74
N ALA A 50 -17.21 -5.37 11.99
CA ALA A 50 -17.84 -4.12 12.39
C ALA A 50 -18.86 -4.26 13.54
N SER A 51 -19.52 -5.41 13.69
CA SER A 51 -20.47 -5.65 14.77
C SER A 51 -19.81 -5.99 16.11
N GLY A 52 -18.50 -6.28 16.13
CA GLY A 52 -17.82 -6.80 17.32
C GLY A 52 -18.23 -8.24 17.64
N GLU A 53 -18.54 -9.05 16.63
CA GLU A 53 -18.86 -10.46 16.85
C GLU A 53 -17.60 -11.20 17.34
N THR A 54 -17.70 -11.81 18.52
CA THR A 54 -16.60 -12.60 19.09
C THR A 54 -16.49 -13.92 18.37
N ILE A 55 -15.39 -14.10 17.63
CA ILE A 55 -15.00 -15.41 17.14
C ILE A 55 -13.97 -15.97 18.11
N ALA A 56 -14.30 -17.07 18.77
CA ALA A 56 -13.40 -17.75 19.70
C ALA A 56 -12.77 -18.97 19.02
N ASP A 57 -11.44 -19.05 19.06
CA ASP A 57 -10.70 -20.25 18.68
C ASP A 57 -9.77 -20.64 19.86
N PRO A 58 -9.90 -21.86 20.41
CA PRO A 58 -9.10 -22.30 21.55
C PRO A 58 -7.61 -22.44 21.25
N THR A 59 -7.20 -22.39 19.98
CA THR A 59 -5.79 -22.45 19.56
C THR A 59 -5.10 -21.08 19.56
N TRP A 60 -5.84 -19.99 19.74
CA TRP A 60 -5.27 -18.64 19.72
C TRP A 60 -4.52 -18.29 21.02
N PRO A 61 -3.51 -17.41 20.94
CA PRO A 61 -2.77 -16.96 22.12
C PRO A 61 -3.72 -16.40 23.19
N GLN A 62 -3.68 -16.97 24.40
CA GLN A 62 -4.37 -16.45 25.57
C GLN A 62 -3.56 -15.26 26.11
N VAL A 63 -4.15 -14.07 26.20
CA VAL A 63 -3.46 -12.87 26.70
C VAL A 63 -4.13 -12.39 27.98
N ALA A 64 -3.31 -12.03 28.97
CA ALA A 64 -3.76 -11.72 30.34
C ALA A 64 -4.64 -10.46 30.45
N ASP A 65 -4.54 -9.53 29.50
CA ASP A 65 -5.17 -8.20 29.55
C ASP A 65 -6.31 -7.99 28.52
N GLY A 66 -7.03 -9.04 28.16
CA GLY A 66 -8.35 -8.92 27.53
C GLY A 66 -8.58 -9.83 26.32
N PRO A 67 -9.85 -10.11 25.98
CA PRO A 67 -10.18 -10.98 24.88
C PRO A 67 -9.79 -10.32 23.55
N ILE A 68 -9.56 -11.18 22.57
CA ILE A 68 -9.29 -10.90 21.16
C ILE A 68 -10.11 -9.67 20.68
N PRO A 69 -9.59 -8.78 19.79
CA PRO A 69 -10.16 -7.48 19.37
C PRO A 69 -11.67 -7.36 19.12
N TRP A 70 -12.41 -8.46 19.05
CA TRP A 70 -13.85 -8.49 18.85
C TRP A 70 -14.70 -8.38 20.13
N ALA A 71 -14.17 -8.59 21.34
CA ALA A 71 -15.04 -8.82 22.51
C ALA A 71 -15.44 -7.60 23.38
N SER A 72 -14.98 -6.37 23.07
CA SER A 72 -15.52 -5.16 23.71
C SER A 72 -15.00 -3.89 23.05
N TYR A 73 -15.87 -3.12 22.38
CA TYR A 73 -15.48 -1.78 21.94
C TYR A 73 -16.59 -0.73 22.13
N GLN A 74 -16.19 0.40 22.71
CA GLN A 74 -16.92 1.67 22.72
C GLN A 74 -16.05 2.71 22.00
N LEU A 75 -16.65 3.37 21.02
CA LEU A 75 -15.99 4.15 19.97
C LEU A 75 -15.46 5.54 20.37
N HIS A 76 -15.56 5.93 21.64
CA HIS A 76 -15.29 7.30 22.08
C HIS A 76 -13.94 7.51 22.77
N ASP A 77 -13.19 6.43 23.02
CA ASP A 77 -11.98 6.48 23.86
C ASP A 77 -10.66 6.79 23.11
N LEU A 78 -10.73 7.27 21.85
CA LEU A 78 -9.57 7.36 20.94
C LEU A 78 -9.19 8.78 20.46
N VAL A 79 -9.69 9.82 21.12
CA VAL A 79 -9.33 11.21 20.76
C VAL A 79 -8.16 11.69 21.63
N GLY A 80 -6.95 11.61 21.09
CA GLY A 80 -5.76 12.24 21.64
C GLY A 80 -4.98 12.96 20.54
N PRO A 81 -4.45 14.17 20.78
CA PRO A 81 -3.76 14.95 19.74
C PRO A 81 -2.43 14.30 19.36
N LEU A 82 -2.43 13.59 18.23
CA LEU A 82 -1.22 13.31 17.46
C LEU A 82 -0.80 14.61 16.79
N GLN A 83 0.37 15.14 17.11
CA GLN A 83 0.92 16.26 16.34
C GLN A 83 1.30 15.89 14.89
N GLN A 84 0.93 14.72 14.33
CA GLN A 84 0.97 14.50 12.87
C GLN A 84 0.32 13.25 12.22
N ALA A 85 -0.58 12.51 12.87
CA ALA A 85 -1.34 11.45 12.19
C ALA A 85 -2.85 11.59 12.36
N ASP A 86 -3.34 12.83 12.34
CA ASP A 86 -4.76 13.13 12.08
C ASP A 86 -5.08 12.91 10.60
N LEU A 87 -4.74 11.71 10.10
CA LEU A 87 -5.13 11.28 8.77
C LEU A 87 -6.64 11.04 8.77
N PRO A 88 -7.37 11.41 7.72
CA PRO A 88 -8.74 10.96 7.55
C PRO A 88 -8.78 9.43 7.40
N ALA A 89 -9.97 8.85 7.55
CA ALA A 89 -10.15 7.43 7.31
C ALA A 89 -9.73 7.07 5.87
N THR A 90 -9.27 5.84 5.67
CA THR A 90 -8.82 5.37 4.35
C THR A 90 -9.41 4.00 4.05
N VAL A 91 -9.86 3.81 2.83
CA VAL A 91 -10.22 2.51 2.26
C VAL A 91 -9.32 2.28 1.06
N PHE A 92 -8.71 1.10 0.96
CA PHE A 92 -7.87 0.73 -0.17
C PHE A 92 -8.30 -0.62 -0.71
N LEU A 93 -8.86 -0.63 -1.92
CA LEU A 93 -9.14 -1.83 -2.67
C LEU A 93 -7.90 -2.18 -3.48
N GLY A 94 -7.27 -3.32 -3.19
CA GLY A 94 -6.06 -3.76 -3.90
C GLY A 94 -5.96 -5.27 -4.03
N GLY A 95 -4.80 -5.76 -4.48
CA GLY A 95 -4.49 -7.20 -4.51
C GLY A 95 -4.24 -7.70 -5.93
N GLY A 96 -5.28 -8.24 -6.56
CA GLY A 96 -5.24 -8.58 -7.98
C GLY A 96 -5.58 -7.38 -8.83
N THR A 97 -6.83 -7.29 -9.24
CA THR A 97 -7.35 -6.15 -10.00
C THR A 97 -8.78 -5.89 -9.53
N PRO A 98 -9.00 -4.98 -8.56
CA PRO A 98 -10.34 -4.63 -8.09
C PRO A 98 -11.31 -4.27 -9.22
N THR A 99 -10.81 -3.60 -10.26
CA THR A 99 -11.58 -3.24 -11.46
C THR A 99 -11.88 -4.40 -12.42
N ALA A 100 -11.45 -5.62 -12.11
CA ALA A 100 -11.94 -6.83 -12.78
C ALA A 100 -13.31 -7.28 -12.24
N LEU A 101 -13.76 -6.76 -11.09
CA LEU A 101 -15.07 -7.09 -10.57
C LEU A 101 -16.18 -6.50 -11.46
N PRO A 102 -17.23 -7.27 -11.76
CA PRO A 102 -18.48 -6.74 -12.27
C PRO A 102 -19.03 -5.62 -11.37
N LEU A 103 -19.66 -4.61 -11.97
CA LEU A 103 -20.14 -3.43 -11.25
C LEU A 103 -21.06 -3.75 -10.07
N HIS A 104 -21.96 -4.74 -10.21
CA HIS A 104 -22.89 -5.09 -9.13
C HIS A 104 -22.18 -5.66 -7.90
N LEU A 105 -21.06 -6.37 -8.08
CA LEU A 105 -20.25 -6.88 -6.96
C LEU A 105 -19.47 -5.77 -6.28
N LEU A 106 -18.88 -4.87 -7.07
CA LEU A 106 -18.20 -3.70 -6.53
C LEU A 106 -19.19 -2.80 -5.76
N GLU A 107 -20.39 -2.62 -6.28
CA GLU A 107 -21.46 -1.87 -5.62
C GLU A 107 -21.84 -2.50 -4.27
N GLN A 108 -22.07 -3.81 -4.25
CA GLN A 108 -22.38 -4.56 -3.02
C GLN A 108 -21.28 -4.38 -1.96
N LEU A 109 -20.01 -4.47 -2.37
CA LEU A 109 -18.87 -4.28 -1.49
C LEU A 109 -18.82 -2.85 -0.96
N MET A 110 -18.90 -1.84 -1.84
CA MET A 110 -18.83 -0.43 -1.46
C MET A 110 -19.99 -0.01 -0.56
N GLN A 111 -21.21 -0.53 -0.79
CA GLN A 111 -22.34 -0.34 0.10
C GLN A 111 -22.07 -0.91 1.49
N THR A 112 -21.44 -2.09 1.58
CA THR A 112 -21.07 -2.70 2.86
C THR A 112 -19.99 -1.88 3.58
N ILE A 113 -18.95 -1.44 2.87
CA ILE A 113 -17.90 -0.59 3.45
C ILE A 113 -18.47 0.75 3.92
N GLY A 114 -19.40 1.35 3.17
CA GLY A 114 -20.05 2.62 3.52
C GLY A 114 -20.90 2.57 4.78
N GLN A 115 -21.27 1.38 5.26
CA GLN A 115 -21.92 1.20 6.57
C GLN A 115 -20.92 1.26 7.74
N ILE A 116 -19.62 1.13 7.45
CA ILE A 116 -18.53 1.00 8.42
C ILE A 116 -17.66 2.26 8.44
N ILE A 117 -17.39 2.84 7.27
CA ILE A 117 -16.53 4.02 7.08
C ILE A 117 -17.32 5.08 6.31
N PRO A 118 -17.32 6.35 6.74
CA PRO A 118 -18.06 7.42 6.07
C PRO A 118 -17.28 7.83 4.82
N LEU A 119 -17.56 7.17 3.70
CA LEU A 119 -16.78 7.28 2.46
C LEU A 119 -16.57 8.73 1.98
N ALA A 120 -17.55 9.61 2.19
CA ALA A 120 -17.47 11.02 1.80
C ALA A 120 -16.36 11.81 2.50
N GLN A 121 -15.86 11.33 3.65
CA GLN A 121 -14.77 11.95 4.42
C GLN A 121 -13.47 11.14 4.35
N ALA A 122 -13.49 9.99 3.66
CA ALA A 122 -12.36 9.09 3.56
C ALA A 122 -11.58 9.29 2.26
N GLU A 123 -10.29 8.93 2.26
CA GLU A 123 -9.62 8.59 1.02
C GLU A 123 -10.02 7.16 0.63
N VAL A 124 -10.61 6.99 -0.54
CA VAL A 124 -11.06 5.70 -1.05
C VAL A 124 -10.31 5.43 -2.34
N THR A 125 -9.29 4.58 -2.23
CA THR A 125 -8.45 4.16 -3.35
C THR A 125 -8.94 2.84 -3.92
N SER A 126 -8.95 2.74 -5.25
CA SER A 126 -8.99 1.45 -5.93
C SER A 126 -7.82 1.29 -6.88
N GLU A 127 -7.15 0.14 -6.79
CA GLU A 127 -6.24 -0.30 -7.84
C GLU A 127 -6.99 -0.63 -9.13
N ALA A 128 -6.35 -0.35 -10.26
CA ALA A 128 -6.88 -0.54 -11.59
C ALA A 128 -5.79 -1.02 -12.55
N ASN A 129 -6.19 -1.85 -13.51
CA ASN A 129 -5.37 -2.21 -14.65
C ASN A 129 -5.88 -1.41 -15.86
N PRO A 130 -5.03 -0.72 -16.63
CA PRO A 130 -5.50 -0.02 -17.82
C PRO A 130 -6.34 -0.85 -18.78
N GLY A 131 -6.07 -2.16 -18.90
CA GLY A 131 -6.84 -3.08 -19.74
C GLY A 131 -8.23 -3.45 -19.21
N THR A 132 -8.56 -3.12 -17.96
CA THR A 132 -9.87 -3.41 -17.35
C THR A 132 -10.76 -2.17 -17.18
N VAL A 133 -10.22 -0.95 -17.35
CA VAL A 133 -10.93 0.32 -17.05
C VAL A 133 -11.24 1.20 -18.27
N LEU A 134 -11.48 0.60 -19.45
CA LEU A 134 -11.75 1.37 -20.67
C LEU A 134 -13.17 1.96 -20.75
N ASP A 135 -14.11 1.48 -19.94
CA ASP A 135 -15.50 1.96 -19.97
C ASP A 135 -15.71 3.17 -19.05
N HIS A 136 -16.06 4.32 -19.66
CA HIS A 136 -16.44 5.53 -18.95
C HIS A 136 -17.61 5.33 -17.97
N ASN A 137 -18.55 4.44 -18.27
CA ASN A 137 -19.67 4.18 -17.37
C ASN A 137 -19.22 3.45 -16.11
N TYR A 138 -18.29 2.50 -16.25
CA TYR A 138 -17.66 1.83 -15.11
C TYR A 138 -16.96 2.84 -14.20
N LEU A 139 -16.13 3.71 -14.78
CA LEU A 139 -15.41 4.75 -14.04
C LEU A 139 -16.35 5.76 -13.35
N ARG A 140 -17.46 6.16 -14.00
CA ARG A 140 -18.49 7.01 -13.38
C ARG A 140 -19.17 6.31 -12.20
N ALA A 141 -19.49 5.03 -12.36
CA ALA A 141 -20.11 4.23 -11.32
C ALA A 141 -19.18 4.14 -10.09
N MET A 142 -17.89 3.84 -10.29
CA MET A 142 -16.88 3.86 -9.22
C MET A 142 -16.88 5.18 -8.44
N ARG A 143 -16.87 6.33 -9.13
CA ARG A 143 -16.93 7.64 -8.47
C ARG A 143 -18.21 7.82 -7.66
N SER A 144 -19.36 7.43 -8.21
CA SER A 144 -20.64 7.54 -7.51
C SER A 144 -20.71 6.67 -6.24
N MET A 145 -19.91 5.60 -6.16
CA MET A 145 -19.76 4.74 -4.98
C MET A 145 -18.80 5.34 -3.92
N GLY A 146 -18.22 6.51 -4.16
CA GLY A 146 -17.32 7.20 -3.23
C GLY A 146 -15.83 6.93 -3.47
N ILE A 147 -15.46 6.15 -4.50
CA ILE A 147 -14.05 5.98 -4.89
C ILE A 147 -13.54 7.32 -5.44
N ASN A 148 -12.53 7.89 -4.78
CA ASN A 148 -12.01 9.22 -5.09
C ASN A 148 -10.52 9.25 -5.45
N ARG A 149 -9.83 8.10 -5.37
CA ARG A 149 -8.46 7.91 -5.84
C ARG A 149 -8.34 6.63 -6.67
N LEU A 150 -7.58 6.68 -7.76
CA LEU A 150 -7.20 5.51 -8.56
C LEU A 150 -5.70 5.27 -8.52
N SER A 151 -5.30 4.00 -8.49
CA SER A 151 -3.91 3.57 -8.69
C SER A 151 -3.84 2.66 -9.90
N MET A 152 -3.21 3.10 -10.99
CA MET A 152 -3.18 2.36 -12.24
C MET A 152 -1.81 1.74 -12.51
N GLY A 153 -1.77 0.42 -12.57
CA GLY A 153 -0.56 -0.34 -12.89
C GLY A 153 -0.18 -0.22 -14.37
N VAL A 154 0.72 0.70 -14.73
CA VAL A 154 1.19 0.90 -16.12
C VAL A 154 2.45 0.07 -16.40
N GLN A 155 3.34 0.00 -15.41
CA GLN A 155 4.66 -0.64 -15.39
C GLN A 155 5.70 0.01 -16.30
N THR A 156 5.44 0.15 -17.60
CA THR A 156 6.39 0.75 -18.56
C THR A 156 5.65 1.24 -19.80
N LEU A 157 6.24 2.20 -20.51
CA LEU A 157 5.75 2.67 -21.82
C LEU A 157 6.33 1.88 -22.99
N HIS A 158 7.15 0.86 -22.73
CA HIS A 158 7.74 0.01 -23.75
C HIS A 158 6.90 -1.25 -24.01
N ASP A 159 6.09 -1.24 -25.06
CA ASP A 159 5.16 -2.34 -25.39
C ASP A 159 5.80 -3.74 -25.51
N PRO A 160 7.01 -3.92 -26.08
CA PRO A 160 7.68 -5.22 -26.03
C PRO A 160 7.93 -5.72 -24.62
N THR A 161 8.32 -4.84 -23.69
CA THR A 161 8.51 -5.21 -22.28
C THR A 161 7.18 -5.51 -21.60
N LEU A 162 6.11 -4.75 -21.89
CA LEU A 162 4.75 -5.06 -21.40
C LEU A 162 4.33 -6.49 -21.77
N ARG A 163 4.59 -6.93 -23.01
CA ARG A 163 4.32 -8.30 -23.45
C ARG A 163 5.13 -9.34 -22.69
N VAL A 164 6.43 -9.09 -22.47
CA VAL A 164 7.29 -9.98 -21.66
C VAL A 164 6.77 -10.12 -20.23
N LEU A 165 6.26 -9.03 -19.65
CA LEU A 165 5.67 -9.02 -18.31
C LEU A 165 4.27 -9.65 -18.25
N GLY A 166 3.65 -9.97 -19.39
CA GLY A 166 2.30 -10.53 -19.45
C GLY A 166 1.18 -9.51 -19.26
N ARG A 167 1.45 -8.22 -19.53
CA ARG A 167 0.44 -7.15 -19.45
C ARG A 167 -0.54 -7.24 -20.63
N ILE A 168 -1.79 -6.89 -20.34
CA ILE A 168 -2.93 -6.94 -21.27
C ILE A 168 -3.23 -5.58 -21.93
N HIS A 169 -2.29 -4.65 -21.86
CA HIS A 169 -2.44 -3.28 -22.34
C HIS A 169 -1.16 -2.81 -23.01
N THR A 170 -1.29 -1.83 -23.89
CA THR A 170 -0.22 -1.05 -24.52
C THR A 170 -0.03 0.29 -23.81
N ALA A 171 1.11 0.95 -24.04
CA ALA A 171 1.37 2.30 -23.54
C ALA A 171 0.27 3.30 -23.96
N SER A 172 -0.21 3.20 -25.20
CA SER A 172 -1.30 4.05 -25.70
C SER A 172 -2.62 3.81 -24.97
N GLU A 173 -2.94 2.55 -24.64
CA GLU A 173 -4.15 2.21 -23.88
C GLU A 173 -4.02 2.66 -22.42
N ALA A 174 -2.82 2.57 -21.83
CA ALA A 174 -2.54 3.14 -20.51
C ALA A 174 -2.82 4.65 -20.46
N TYR A 175 -2.33 5.40 -21.45
CA TYR A 175 -2.62 6.82 -21.56
C TYR A 175 -4.12 7.09 -21.77
N ALA A 176 -4.78 6.31 -22.63
CA ALA A 176 -6.22 6.46 -22.87
C ALA A 176 -7.06 6.20 -21.60
N SER A 177 -6.74 5.16 -20.82
CA SER A 177 -7.40 4.85 -19.55
C SER A 177 -7.19 5.96 -18.52
N TYR A 178 -5.97 6.49 -18.42
CA TYR A 178 -5.66 7.66 -17.60
C TYR A 178 -6.52 8.88 -17.98
N GLN A 179 -6.57 9.22 -19.27
CA GLN A 179 -7.40 10.32 -19.77
C GLN A 179 -8.90 10.09 -19.55
N ALA A 180 -9.36 8.84 -19.68
CA ALA A 180 -10.74 8.48 -19.43
C ALA A 180 -11.14 8.69 -17.96
N ALA A 181 -10.27 8.31 -17.02
CA ALA A 181 -10.46 8.56 -15.59
C ALA A 181 -10.54 10.07 -15.29
N ARG A 182 -9.63 10.88 -15.84
CA ARG A 182 -9.70 12.34 -15.69
C ARG A 182 -10.99 12.92 -16.25
N LYS A 183 -11.41 12.48 -17.44
CA LYS A 183 -12.61 12.98 -18.13
C LYS A 183 -13.89 12.73 -17.34
N VAL A 184 -13.96 11.65 -16.56
CA VAL A 184 -15.12 11.39 -15.69
C VAL A 184 -15.02 12.07 -14.32
N GLY A 185 -13.93 12.79 -14.06
CA GLY A 185 -13.74 13.64 -12.89
C GLY A 185 -12.93 13.02 -11.74
N PHE A 186 -12.10 12.00 -12.00
CA PHE A 186 -11.07 11.64 -11.01
C PHE A 186 -10.01 12.75 -10.95
N GLU A 187 -9.76 13.26 -9.75
CA GLU A 187 -8.82 14.37 -9.50
C GLU A 187 -7.55 13.90 -8.77
N ASN A 188 -7.48 12.64 -8.34
CA ASN A 188 -6.33 12.05 -7.68
C ASN A 188 -6.05 10.69 -8.33
N ILE A 189 -5.10 10.67 -9.26
CA ILE A 189 -4.71 9.47 -9.99
C ILE A 189 -3.22 9.22 -9.79
N ASN A 190 -2.92 8.00 -9.34
CA ASN A 190 -1.58 7.44 -9.33
C ASN A 190 -1.34 6.54 -10.55
N LEU A 191 -0.14 6.64 -11.13
CA LEU A 191 0.34 5.74 -12.17
C LEU A 191 1.57 4.99 -11.67
N ASP A 192 1.50 3.66 -11.68
CA ASP A 192 2.57 2.79 -11.20
C ASP A 192 3.49 2.41 -12.36
N PHE A 193 4.78 2.63 -12.21
CA PHE A 193 5.84 2.22 -13.14
C PHE A 193 6.89 1.38 -12.43
N MET A 194 7.69 0.67 -13.22
CA MET A 194 8.78 -0.16 -12.73
C MET A 194 10.08 0.19 -13.46
N PHE A 195 11.17 0.14 -12.71
CA PHE A 195 12.53 0.22 -13.24
C PHE A 195 13.32 -1.05 -12.88
N GLY A 196 14.47 -1.26 -13.52
CA GLY A 196 15.19 -2.55 -13.44
C GLY A 196 14.53 -3.67 -14.25
N LEU A 197 13.69 -3.33 -15.23
CA LEU A 197 12.96 -4.30 -16.05
C LEU A 197 13.86 -5.01 -17.08
N PRO A 198 13.45 -6.20 -17.56
CA PRO A 198 14.09 -6.90 -18.67
C PRO A 198 14.46 -6.00 -19.86
N GLY A 199 15.75 -5.96 -20.18
CA GLY A 199 16.30 -5.21 -21.31
C GLY A 199 16.18 -3.67 -21.21
N GLN A 200 15.81 -3.14 -20.05
CA GLN A 200 15.71 -1.70 -19.82
C GLN A 200 17.09 -1.08 -19.59
N ASP A 201 17.39 0.03 -20.26
CA ASP A 201 18.58 0.83 -19.98
C ASP A 201 18.24 2.19 -19.35
N THR A 202 19.25 2.85 -18.79
CA THR A 202 19.10 4.14 -18.09
C THR A 202 18.60 5.26 -19.03
N ALA A 203 18.94 5.21 -20.31
CA ALA A 203 18.50 6.22 -21.28
C ALA A 203 17.00 6.08 -21.61
N GLN A 204 16.53 4.85 -21.83
CA GLN A 204 15.12 4.51 -21.99
C GLN A 204 14.31 4.91 -20.76
N TRP A 205 14.82 4.62 -19.56
CA TRP A 205 14.18 5.03 -18.32
C TRP A 205 14.05 6.55 -18.19
N ARG A 206 15.14 7.30 -18.45
CA ARG A 206 15.10 8.77 -18.46
C ARG A 206 14.12 9.31 -19.51
N ALA A 207 14.06 8.74 -20.70
CA ALA A 207 13.10 9.15 -21.72
C ALA A 207 11.65 8.94 -21.26
N MET A 208 11.37 7.78 -20.65
CA MET A 208 10.06 7.46 -20.07
C MET A 208 9.67 8.44 -18.96
N LEU A 209 10.59 8.75 -18.04
CA LEU A 209 10.34 9.71 -16.96
C LEU A 209 9.95 11.10 -17.50
N ASN A 210 10.66 11.58 -18.53
CA ASN A 210 10.31 12.84 -19.19
C ASN A 210 8.93 12.79 -19.86
N GLU A 211 8.58 11.65 -20.46
CA GLU A 211 7.27 11.47 -21.08
C GLU A 211 6.13 11.47 -20.06
N ILE A 212 6.24 10.71 -18.97
CA ILE A 212 5.18 10.60 -17.96
C ILE A 212 5.00 11.90 -17.18
N VAL A 213 6.06 12.69 -16.99
CA VAL A 213 5.93 14.07 -16.46
C VAL A 213 5.00 14.89 -17.34
N GLY A 214 5.07 14.74 -18.66
CA GLY A 214 4.17 15.40 -19.60
C GLY A 214 2.71 14.94 -19.52
N TRP A 215 2.43 13.80 -18.88
CA TRP A 215 1.05 13.34 -18.65
C TRP A 215 0.38 14.09 -17.50
N ASP A 216 1.16 14.77 -16.65
CA ASP A 216 0.67 15.62 -15.56
C ASP A 216 -0.25 14.88 -14.56
N ALA A 217 0.06 13.62 -14.26
CA ALA A 217 -0.63 12.84 -13.21
C ALA A 217 -0.35 13.40 -11.83
N GLU A 218 -1.27 13.19 -10.89
CA GLU A 218 -1.13 13.76 -9.53
C GLU A 218 -0.09 13.02 -8.70
N HIS A 219 0.15 11.75 -9.04
CA HIS A 219 0.98 10.85 -8.27
C HIS A 219 1.64 9.80 -9.16
N PHE A 220 2.88 9.42 -8.82
CA PHE A 220 3.62 8.33 -9.44
C PHE A 220 4.17 7.39 -8.37
N ALA A 221 3.98 6.09 -8.57
CA ALA A 221 4.67 5.06 -7.81
C ALA A 221 5.70 4.38 -8.72
N LEU A 222 6.98 4.41 -8.37
CA LEU A 222 8.06 3.83 -9.15
C LEU A 222 8.72 2.71 -8.33
N TYR A 223 8.54 1.47 -8.76
CA TYR A 223 9.04 0.29 -8.06
C TYR A 223 10.30 -0.27 -8.74
N SER A 224 11.30 -0.63 -7.95
CA SER A 224 12.38 -1.47 -8.45
C SER A 224 11.84 -2.88 -8.68
N LEU A 225 12.20 -3.50 -9.81
CA LEU A 225 11.86 -4.91 -10.04
C LEU A 225 12.56 -5.79 -8.99
N ILE A 226 11.76 -6.51 -8.21
CA ILE A 226 12.24 -7.61 -7.38
C ILE A 226 11.93 -8.91 -8.11
N VAL A 227 12.95 -9.74 -8.33
CA VAL A 227 12.80 -11.03 -9.00
C VAL A 227 12.46 -12.11 -7.98
N GLU A 228 11.16 -12.35 -7.80
CA GLU A 228 10.66 -13.31 -6.82
C GLU A 228 10.86 -14.76 -7.31
N PRO A 229 11.51 -15.65 -6.52
CA PRO A 229 11.91 -16.99 -6.96
C PRO A 229 10.78 -17.89 -7.51
N SER A 230 9.55 -17.68 -7.03
CA SER A 230 8.35 -18.41 -7.41
C SER A 230 7.79 -18.03 -8.79
N THR A 231 8.31 -16.97 -9.42
CA THR A 231 7.70 -16.36 -10.59
C THR A 231 8.23 -16.91 -11.93
N PRO A 232 7.40 -16.89 -13.00
CA PRO A 232 7.87 -17.20 -14.35
C PRO A 232 9.07 -16.35 -14.79
N LEU A 233 9.13 -15.08 -14.40
CA LEU A 233 10.25 -14.20 -14.72
C LEU A 233 11.55 -14.67 -14.06
N ALA A 234 11.53 -15.07 -12.79
CA ALA A 234 12.70 -15.64 -12.12
C ALA A 234 13.23 -16.88 -12.84
N ALA A 235 12.35 -17.77 -13.30
CA ALA A 235 12.73 -18.93 -14.10
C ALA A 235 13.32 -18.56 -15.48
N GLN A 236 12.97 -17.40 -16.04
CA GLN A 236 13.56 -16.89 -17.29
C GLN A 236 14.95 -16.27 -17.06
N VAL A 237 15.09 -15.47 -16.00
CA VAL A 237 16.34 -14.83 -15.60
C VAL A 237 17.39 -15.87 -15.21
N THR A 238 17.04 -16.81 -14.34
CA THR A 238 17.94 -17.90 -13.91
C THR A 238 18.38 -18.79 -15.07
N ALA A 239 17.53 -18.98 -16.07
CA ALA A 239 17.86 -19.73 -17.28
C ALA A 239 18.68 -18.92 -18.31
N GLY A 240 19.00 -17.66 -18.03
CA GLY A 240 19.72 -16.76 -18.95
C GLY A 240 18.92 -16.36 -20.20
N ARG A 241 17.60 -16.57 -20.20
CA ARG A 241 16.71 -16.20 -21.33
C ARG A 241 16.40 -14.71 -21.37
N VAL A 242 16.47 -14.06 -20.21
CA VAL A 242 16.21 -12.64 -20.01
C VAL A 242 17.28 -12.09 -19.09
N SER A 243 17.89 -10.96 -19.47
CA SER A 243 18.78 -10.20 -18.59
C SER A 243 18.02 -9.03 -17.96
N ILE A 244 18.41 -8.71 -16.73
CA ILE A 244 17.96 -7.52 -16.00
C ILE A 244 19.17 -6.62 -15.71
N PRO A 245 18.96 -5.31 -15.52
CA PRO A 245 20.00 -4.40 -15.04
C PRO A 245 20.59 -4.89 -13.71
N ASN A 246 21.87 -4.57 -13.48
CA ASN A 246 22.51 -4.79 -12.19
C ASN A 246 22.15 -3.69 -11.18
N ASP A 247 22.63 -3.83 -9.95
CA ASP A 247 22.31 -2.90 -8.86
C ASP A 247 22.81 -1.48 -9.14
N ASP A 248 23.99 -1.32 -9.75
CA ASP A 248 24.52 0.01 -10.10
C ASP A 248 23.62 0.73 -11.10
N ALA A 249 23.24 0.06 -12.20
CA ALA A 249 22.34 0.64 -13.20
C ALA A 249 20.94 0.92 -12.62
N THR A 250 20.45 0.06 -11.73
CA THR A 250 19.18 0.24 -11.03
C THR A 250 19.24 1.43 -10.06
N GLY A 251 20.39 1.65 -9.41
CA GLY A 251 20.68 2.83 -8.60
C GLY A 251 20.66 4.12 -9.41
N GLU A 252 21.33 4.15 -10.57
CA GLU A 252 21.30 5.29 -11.49
C GLU A 252 19.86 5.60 -11.97
N MET A 253 19.06 4.57 -12.22
CA MET A 253 17.64 4.74 -12.58
C MET A 253 16.84 5.41 -11.46
N TYR A 254 17.06 4.99 -10.20
CA TYR A 254 16.39 5.59 -9.05
C TYR A 254 16.79 7.05 -8.82
N GLU A 255 18.08 7.36 -8.94
CA GLU A 255 18.59 8.73 -8.86
C GLU A 255 18.03 9.62 -9.98
N ALA A 256 17.94 9.09 -11.20
CA ALA A 256 17.32 9.81 -12.32
C ALA A 256 15.84 10.12 -12.07
N ALA A 257 15.10 9.21 -11.42
CA ALA A 257 13.72 9.45 -11.02
C ALA A 257 13.61 10.58 -9.99
N MET A 258 14.48 10.57 -8.97
CA MET A 258 14.54 11.64 -7.97
C MET A 258 14.82 13.01 -8.60
N GLU A 259 15.79 13.08 -9.52
CA GLU A 259 16.17 14.31 -10.22
C GLU A 259 15.02 14.85 -11.09
N ILE A 260 14.50 14.02 -12.01
CA ILE A 260 13.54 14.44 -13.04
C ILE A 260 12.19 14.78 -12.41
N LEU A 261 11.66 13.92 -11.54
CA LEU A 261 10.37 14.16 -10.89
C LEU A 261 10.45 15.33 -9.90
N GLY A 262 11.56 15.46 -9.16
CA GLY A 262 11.81 16.59 -8.27
C GLY A 262 11.82 17.92 -9.03
N ALA A 263 12.52 17.99 -10.17
CA ALA A 263 12.55 19.17 -11.04
C ALA A 263 11.17 19.49 -11.64
N ALA A 264 10.32 18.49 -11.83
CA ALA A 264 8.94 18.64 -12.30
C ALA A 264 7.93 19.00 -11.20
N GLY A 265 8.36 19.23 -9.95
CA GLY A 265 7.49 19.67 -8.85
C GLY A 265 6.82 18.54 -8.06
N TYR A 266 7.24 17.29 -8.28
CA TYR A 266 6.78 16.15 -7.50
C TYR A 266 7.66 15.97 -6.26
N GLY A 267 7.02 15.96 -5.10
CA GLY A 267 7.67 15.67 -3.83
C GLY A 267 7.81 14.16 -3.66
N HIS A 268 9.06 13.70 -3.53
CA HIS A 268 9.38 12.36 -3.07
C HIS A 268 9.08 12.29 -1.57
N TYR A 269 8.13 11.46 -1.14
CA TYR A 269 7.67 11.49 0.27
C TYR A 269 7.92 10.18 1.02
N GLU A 270 8.13 9.09 0.31
CA GLU A 270 8.55 7.79 0.84
C GLU A 270 9.30 7.00 -0.25
N ILE A 271 9.74 5.77 0.03
CA ILE A 271 10.69 5.03 -0.82
C ILE A 271 10.35 4.99 -2.32
N SER A 272 9.11 4.68 -2.70
CA SER A 272 8.69 4.41 -4.08
C SER A 272 7.67 5.40 -4.66
N ASN A 273 7.33 6.50 -3.99
CA ASN A 273 6.16 7.32 -4.33
C ASN A 273 6.49 8.82 -4.33
N TRP A 274 6.01 9.46 -5.39
CA TRP A 274 6.14 10.88 -5.70
C TRP A 274 4.75 11.46 -5.95
N ALA A 275 4.49 12.65 -5.42
CA ALA A 275 3.20 13.30 -5.59
C ALA A 275 3.36 14.80 -5.81
N LYS A 276 2.43 15.41 -6.55
CA LYS A 276 2.37 16.86 -6.70
C LYS A 276 2.29 17.51 -5.32
N THR A 277 3.12 18.53 -5.11
CA THR A 277 3.24 19.25 -3.82
C THR A 277 2.20 20.36 -3.66
N GLN A 278 1.61 20.82 -4.77
CA GLN A 278 0.64 21.91 -4.82
C GLN A 278 -0.71 21.42 -5.38
N ASN A 279 -1.75 22.26 -5.26
CA ASN A 279 -3.07 22.09 -5.88
C ASN A 279 -3.95 20.95 -5.34
N SER A 280 -3.82 20.56 -4.07
CA SER A 280 -4.85 19.74 -3.40
C SER A 280 -5.76 20.61 -2.54
N ALA A 281 -7.05 20.27 -2.48
CA ALA A 281 -8.00 20.83 -1.52
C ALA A 281 -7.66 20.48 -0.05
N PHE A 282 -6.63 19.65 0.17
CA PHE A 282 -6.20 19.17 1.47
C PHE A 282 -4.67 19.13 1.55
N ASN A 283 -4.09 19.95 2.44
CA ASN A 283 -2.67 19.90 2.79
C ASN A 283 -2.56 19.65 4.30
N PRO A 284 -2.36 18.39 4.75
CA PRO A 284 -2.43 18.05 6.17
C PRO A 284 -1.21 18.54 6.97
N SER A 285 -0.09 18.85 6.30
CA SER A 285 1.07 19.52 6.89
C SER A 285 2.08 19.84 5.78
N GLU A 286 2.91 20.85 5.96
CA GLU A 286 4.05 21.18 5.07
C GLU A 286 5.03 20.01 4.81
N ARG A 287 4.85 18.85 5.47
CA ARG A 287 5.76 17.69 5.42
C ARG A 287 5.38 16.62 4.38
N LEU A 288 4.14 16.59 3.88
CA LEU A 288 3.71 15.62 2.88
C LEU A 288 3.18 16.33 1.64
N PRO A 289 3.42 15.79 0.43
CA PRO A 289 2.79 16.30 -0.77
C PRO A 289 1.27 16.21 -0.71
N ALA A 290 0.63 17.14 -1.41
CA ALA A 290 -0.81 17.36 -1.41
C ALA A 290 -1.63 16.13 -1.85
N TYR A 291 -1.02 15.27 -2.67
CA TYR A 291 -1.63 14.06 -3.25
C TYR A 291 -1.04 12.75 -2.71
N ALA A 292 -0.22 12.79 -1.66
CA ALA A 292 0.35 11.59 -1.06
C ALA A 292 -0.74 10.57 -0.67
N SER A 293 -0.53 9.28 -0.97
CA SER A 293 -1.44 8.20 -0.56
C SER A 293 -1.53 8.14 0.96
N ARG A 294 -2.66 8.55 1.53
CA ARG A 294 -2.85 8.57 2.98
C ARG A 294 -2.86 7.17 3.55
N HIS A 295 -3.38 6.20 2.79
CA HIS A 295 -3.34 4.80 3.19
C HIS A 295 -1.89 4.29 3.33
N ASN A 296 -1.01 4.61 2.37
CA ASN A 296 0.40 4.21 2.44
C ASN A 296 1.11 4.93 3.61
N VAL A 297 0.83 6.22 3.79
CA VAL A 297 1.39 7.00 4.90
C VAL A 297 0.94 6.42 6.25
N ALA A 298 -0.29 5.93 6.37
CA ALA A 298 -0.75 5.27 7.59
C ALA A 298 0.12 4.05 7.94
N TYR A 299 0.50 3.23 6.95
CA TYR A 299 1.45 2.13 7.16
C TYR A 299 2.81 2.62 7.64
N TRP A 300 3.34 3.67 7.01
CA TRP A 300 4.66 4.21 7.39
C TRP A 300 4.67 4.91 8.75
N LEU A 301 3.51 5.37 9.23
CA LEU A 301 3.31 5.87 10.58
C LEU A 301 3.01 4.75 11.59
N ASN A 302 3.21 3.48 11.20
CA ASN A 302 2.89 2.30 11.99
C ASN A 302 1.48 2.39 12.62
N ALA A 303 0.51 2.92 11.87
CA ALA A 303 -0.87 3.07 12.33
C ALA A 303 -1.56 1.70 12.35
N ASP A 304 -2.61 1.60 13.15
CA ASP A 304 -3.45 0.40 13.16
C ASP A 304 -4.36 0.39 11.93
N TYR A 305 -4.49 -0.79 11.30
CA TYR A 305 -5.31 -1.02 10.12
C TYR A 305 -5.88 -2.43 10.10
N LEU A 306 -7.00 -2.58 9.41
CA LEU A 306 -7.60 -3.89 9.16
C LEU A 306 -7.45 -4.23 7.69
N GLY A 307 -6.87 -5.38 7.40
CA GLY A 307 -6.93 -6.03 6.10
C GLY A 307 -7.96 -7.13 6.10
N VAL A 308 -8.78 -7.19 5.05
CA VAL A 308 -9.86 -8.17 4.93
C VAL A 308 -9.85 -8.78 3.54
N GLY A 309 -10.02 -10.10 3.47
CA GLY A 309 -10.06 -10.86 2.23
C GLY A 309 -8.88 -11.82 2.11
N ALA A 310 -9.00 -12.81 1.24
CA ALA A 310 -8.02 -13.88 1.14
C ALA A 310 -6.55 -13.39 1.07
N GLY A 311 -5.74 -13.74 2.08
CA GLY A 311 -4.33 -13.34 2.21
C GLY A 311 -4.09 -11.91 2.70
N ALA A 312 -5.14 -11.18 3.11
CA ALA A 312 -5.00 -9.86 3.68
C ALA A 312 -4.36 -9.92 5.07
N HIS A 313 -3.48 -8.96 5.34
CA HIS A 313 -2.84 -8.79 6.64
C HIS A 313 -3.51 -7.67 7.42
N SER A 314 -3.58 -7.81 8.73
CA SER A 314 -4.00 -6.74 9.64
C SER A 314 -2.91 -6.47 10.68
N HIS A 315 -2.84 -5.22 11.14
CA HIS A 315 -2.05 -4.83 12.30
C HIS A 315 -2.91 -3.93 13.19
N TRP A 316 -3.16 -4.35 14.42
CA TRP A 316 -4.05 -3.64 15.33
C TRP A 316 -3.62 -3.79 16.77
N ARG A 317 -3.22 -2.69 17.42
CA ARG A 317 -2.90 -2.65 18.87
C ARG A 317 -1.89 -3.73 19.29
N GLY A 318 -0.85 -3.92 18.50
CA GLY A 318 0.18 -4.93 18.76
C GLY A 318 -0.24 -6.36 18.41
N TRP A 319 -1.34 -6.55 17.67
CA TRP A 319 -1.67 -7.82 17.05
C TRP A 319 -1.42 -7.77 15.56
N ARG A 320 -0.95 -8.88 15.00
CA ARG A 320 -0.89 -9.12 13.56
C ARG A 320 -1.62 -10.40 13.24
N TRP A 321 -2.37 -10.41 12.15
CA TRP A 321 -2.98 -11.63 11.66
C TRP A 321 -3.11 -11.61 10.14
N VAL A 322 -3.36 -12.78 9.59
CA VAL A 322 -3.49 -13.01 8.16
C VAL A 322 -4.74 -13.81 7.88
N ASP A 323 -5.54 -13.35 6.94
CA ASP A 323 -6.68 -14.08 6.42
C ASP A 323 -6.21 -15.28 5.56
N GLN A 324 -7.05 -16.31 5.46
CA GLN A 324 -6.83 -17.49 4.62
C GLN A 324 -6.43 -17.09 3.20
N ARG A 325 -5.30 -17.62 2.70
CA ARG A 325 -4.78 -17.23 1.38
C ARG A 325 -5.62 -17.77 0.22
N ILE A 326 -6.29 -18.90 0.42
CA ILE A 326 -7.05 -19.61 -0.63
C ILE A 326 -8.53 -19.20 -0.55
N LEU A 327 -9.15 -18.99 -1.72
CA LEU A 327 -10.52 -18.49 -1.85
C LEU A 327 -11.55 -19.40 -1.17
N GLU A 328 -11.47 -20.71 -1.39
CA GLU A 328 -12.46 -21.66 -0.89
C GLU A 328 -12.42 -21.79 0.64
N PRO A 329 -11.26 -22.01 1.30
CA PRO A 329 -11.17 -22.00 2.76
C PRO A 329 -11.64 -20.67 3.37
N PHE A 330 -11.26 -19.53 2.77
CA PHE A 330 -11.73 -18.22 3.23
C PHE A 330 -13.26 -18.15 3.24
N ALA A 331 -13.90 -18.43 2.10
CA ALA A 331 -15.36 -18.35 1.99
C ALA A 331 -16.05 -19.36 2.91
N GLN A 332 -15.57 -20.61 2.96
CA GLN A 332 -16.14 -21.66 3.80
C GLN A 332 -16.08 -21.32 5.29
N GLN A 333 -14.95 -20.81 5.78
CA GLN A 333 -14.82 -20.45 7.21
C GLN A 333 -15.78 -19.32 7.56
N VAL A 334 -15.85 -18.27 6.74
CA VAL A 334 -16.79 -17.17 6.96
C VAL A 334 -18.25 -17.65 6.91
N GLU A 335 -18.64 -18.45 5.93
CA GLU A 335 -19.99 -18.99 5.82
C GLU A 335 -20.42 -19.79 7.07
N HIS A 336 -19.49 -20.53 7.68
CA HIS A 336 -19.75 -21.33 8.88
C HIS A 336 -19.64 -20.56 10.21
N GLY A 337 -19.46 -19.24 10.20
CA GLY A 337 -19.32 -18.48 11.44
C GLY A 337 -17.92 -18.51 12.05
N GLN A 338 -16.92 -18.98 11.31
CA GLN A 338 -15.53 -19.06 11.76
C GLN A 338 -14.73 -17.86 11.26
N ALA A 339 -13.64 -17.56 11.96
CA ALA A 339 -12.72 -16.49 11.57
C ALA A 339 -11.83 -17.05 10.46
N PRO A 340 -11.69 -16.36 9.33
CA PRO A 340 -10.92 -16.88 8.22
C PRO A 340 -9.42 -16.65 8.41
N LEU A 341 -8.85 -17.00 9.57
CA LEU A 341 -7.45 -16.72 9.88
C LEU A 341 -6.56 -17.92 9.55
N ILE A 342 -5.37 -17.65 9.01
CA ILE A 342 -4.32 -18.66 8.85
C ILE A 342 -3.18 -18.48 9.86
N ASP A 343 -2.97 -17.26 10.34
CA ASP A 343 -1.94 -16.95 11.34
C ASP A 343 -2.36 -15.75 12.19
N ILE A 344 -1.95 -15.75 13.46
CA ILE A 344 -2.18 -14.67 14.42
C ILE A 344 -1.02 -14.61 15.41
N GLN A 345 -0.51 -13.40 15.64
CA GLN A 345 0.67 -13.15 16.46
C GLN A 345 0.45 -11.92 17.34
N VAL A 346 0.97 -11.97 18.56
CA VAL A 346 1.14 -10.80 19.43
C VAL A 346 2.53 -10.22 19.15
N CYS A 347 2.60 -8.90 19.00
CA CYS A 347 3.85 -8.17 18.83
C CYS A 347 4.40 -7.85 20.21
N GLU A 348 5.60 -8.32 20.50
CA GLU A 348 6.28 -8.02 21.75
C GLU A 348 6.60 -6.52 21.83
N PRO A 349 6.87 -5.96 23.03
CA PRO A 349 7.28 -4.55 23.16
C PRO A 349 8.46 -4.17 22.26
N GLN A 350 9.44 -5.06 22.10
CA GLN A 350 10.62 -4.82 21.26
C GLN A 350 10.28 -4.83 19.76
N ASP A 351 9.34 -5.69 19.33
CA ASP A 351 8.85 -5.69 17.95
C ASP A 351 8.24 -4.34 17.60
N ARG A 352 7.48 -3.74 18.52
CA ARG A 352 6.83 -2.44 18.31
C ARG A 352 7.84 -1.30 18.15
N ASP A 353 8.95 -1.32 18.89
CA ASP A 353 10.05 -0.36 18.72
C ASP A 353 10.62 -0.47 17.31
N PHE A 354 11.06 -1.68 16.95
CA PHE A 354 11.71 -1.93 15.67
C PHE A 354 10.79 -1.66 14.49
N GLU A 355 9.53 -2.09 14.53
CA GLU A 355 8.53 -1.80 13.50
C GLU A 355 8.29 -0.30 13.33
N THR A 356 8.20 0.45 14.43
CA THR A 356 8.01 1.91 14.37
C THR A 356 9.22 2.59 13.74
N ILE A 357 10.44 2.11 14.00
CA ILE A 357 11.67 2.60 13.36
C ILE A 357 11.70 2.24 11.88
N MET A 358 11.48 0.96 11.56
CA MET A 358 11.49 0.43 10.20
C MET A 358 10.46 1.15 9.31
N MET A 359 9.24 1.34 9.80
CA MET A 359 8.18 2.02 9.05
C MET A 359 8.44 3.53 8.96
N GLY A 360 8.80 4.18 10.06
CA GLY A 360 8.97 5.63 10.11
C GLY A 360 10.13 6.14 9.24
N LEU A 361 11.26 5.40 9.20
CA LEU A 361 12.40 5.77 8.36
C LEU A 361 12.11 5.66 6.85
N ARG A 362 11.06 4.94 6.44
CA ARG A 362 10.64 4.87 5.02
C ARG A 362 9.98 6.16 4.53
N LEU A 363 9.57 7.06 5.44
CA LEU A 363 9.15 8.42 5.08
C LEU A 363 10.37 9.32 4.90
N ASN A 364 10.33 10.19 3.89
CA ASN A 364 11.39 11.17 3.67
C ASN A 364 11.41 12.26 4.75
N CYS A 365 10.29 12.50 5.44
CA CYS A 365 10.27 13.33 6.64
C CYS A 365 10.86 12.62 7.87
N GLY A 366 11.01 11.28 7.80
CA GLY A 366 11.61 10.42 8.81
C GLY A 366 10.75 10.13 10.03
N LEU A 367 11.40 9.56 11.04
CA LEU A 367 10.79 9.19 12.31
C LEU A 367 10.89 10.33 13.31
N GLY A 368 9.74 10.89 13.71
CA GLY A 368 9.65 11.88 14.78
C GLY A 368 9.76 11.27 16.18
N PHE A 369 10.48 11.93 17.09
CA PHE A 369 10.69 11.45 18.47
C PHE A 369 9.38 11.31 19.26
N ALA A 370 8.51 12.32 19.16
CA ALA A 370 7.20 12.29 19.80
C ALA A 370 6.30 11.18 19.25
N HIS A 371 6.40 10.89 17.94
CA HIS A 371 5.65 9.81 17.32
C HIS A 371 6.11 8.45 17.83
N PHE A 372 7.43 8.21 17.87
CA PHE A 372 8.01 7.00 18.43
C PHE A 372 7.52 6.77 19.87
N GLN A 373 7.69 7.77 20.73
CA GLN A 373 7.27 7.68 22.13
C GLN A 373 5.78 7.39 22.28
N GLN A 374 4.93 7.97 21.43
CA GLN A 374 3.50 7.71 21.47
C GLN A 374 3.14 6.28 21.03
N ARG A 375 3.86 5.71 20.05
CA ARG A 375 3.58 4.35 19.55
C ARG A 375 4.12 3.27 20.48
N THR A 376 5.27 3.51 21.10
CA THR A 376 5.99 2.47 21.82
C THR A 376 5.97 2.66 23.34
N GLY A 377 5.83 3.90 23.81
CA GLY A 377 6.02 4.27 25.21
C GLY A 377 7.47 4.54 25.60
N HIS A 378 8.43 4.35 24.68
CA HIS A 378 9.86 4.49 24.93
C HIS A 378 10.44 5.78 24.35
N ASP A 379 11.57 6.24 24.88
CA ASP A 379 12.33 7.37 24.31
C ASP A 379 13.37 6.84 23.32
N LEU A 380 13.24 7.24 22.05
CA LEU A 380 14.12 6.78 20.97
C LEU A 380 15.59 7.09 21.24
N LEU A 381 15.90 8.29 21.74
CA LEU A 381 17.29 8.70 21.98
C LEU A 381 17.84 7.97 23.20
N ALA A 382 17.05 7.81 24.26
CA ALA A 382 17.50 7.06 25.43
C ALA A 382 17.95 5.63 25.11
N GLN A 383 17.30 4.98 24.14
CA GLN A 383 17.55 3.58 23.78
C GLN A 383 18.53 3.40 22.61
N TYR A 384 18.52 4.30 21.62
CA TYR A 384 19.24 4.11 20.35
C TYR A 384 20.29 5.18 20.03
N GLN A 385 20.59 6.11 20.95
CA GLN A 385 21.56 7.21 20.69
C GLN A 385 22.90 6.73 20.11
N PRO A 386 23.58 5.68 20.62
CA PRO A 386 24.86 5.25 20.06
C PRO A 386 24.78 4.79 18.60
N ILE A 387 23.68 4.12 18.23
CA ILE A 387 23.41 3.66 16.86
C ILE A 387 23.15 4.87 15.96
N ILE A 388 22.34 5.82 16.42
CA ILE A 388 22.03 7.06 15.70
C ILE A 388 23.30 7.87 15.44
N GLU A 389 24.13 8.10 16.47
CA GLU A 389 25.39 8.85 16.34
C GLU A 389 26.35 8.19 15.34
N GLN A 390 26.46 6.85 15.37
CA GLN A 390 27.27 6.12 14.41
C GLN A 390 26.78 6.32 12.97
N LEU A 391 25.47 6.19 12.73
CA LEU A 391 24.87 6.33 11.41
C LEU A 391 24.91 7.78 10.89
N VAL A 392 24.80 8.77 11.78
CA VAL A 392 25.01 10.19 11.48
C VAL A 392 26.47 10.44 11.11
N GLY A 393 27.42 9.90 11.87
CA GLY A 393 28.85 9.99 11.57
C GLY A 393 29.24 9.36 10.23
N GLN A 394 28.48 8.35 9.78
CA GLN A 394 28.63 7.74 8.46
C GLN A 394 27.91 8.51 7.33
N GLY A 395 27.14 9.55 7.66
CA GLY A 395 26.34 10.33 6.71
C GLY A 395 25.16 9.56 6.13
N LEU A 396 24.64 8.54 6.83
CA LEU A 396 23.48 7.74 6.41
C LEU A 396 22.18 8.22 7.06
N LEU A 397 22.25 8.78 8.26
CA LEU A 397 21.14 9.48 8.90
C LEU A 397 21.49 10.95 9.11
N GLU A 398 20.46 11.78 9.19
CA GLU A 398 20.55 13.10 9.81
C GLU A 398 19.61 13.16 11.02
N GLN A 399 20.10 13.75 12.10
CA GLN A 399 19.32 14.03 13.29
C GLN A 399 18.92 15.51 13.29
N THR A 400 17.62 15.76 13.28
CA THR A 400 17.05 17.09 13.46
C THR A 400 16.65 17.29 14.93
N THR A 401 16.14 18.48 15.28
CA THR A 401 15.64 18.74 16.64
C THR A 401 14.54 17.78 17.08
N ASN A 402 13.72 17.27 16.14
CA ASN A 402 12.49 16.56 16.47
C ASN A 402 12.37 15.16 15.82
N ALA A 403 13.35 14.74 15.01
CA ALA A 403 13.26 13.53 14.20
C ALA A 403 14.64 13.04 13.74
N ILE A 404 14.71 11.78 13.34
CA ILE A 404 15.78 11.22 12.49
C ILE A 404 15.23 10.90 11.11
N ARG A 405 16.02 11.09 10.05
CA ARG A 405 15.64 10.70 8.68
C ARG A 405 16.85 10.26 7.86
N PHE A 406 16.62 9.52 6.78
CA PHE A 406 17.68 9.17 5.84
C PHE A 406 18.25 10.41 5.16
N THR A 407 19.57 10.44 5.00
CA THR A 407 20.20 11.27 3.96
C THR A 407 19.91 10.66 2.58
N PRO A 408 20.16 11.38 1.47
CA PRO A 408 20.05 10.79 0.13
C PRO A 408 20.86 9.49 -0.01
N ARG A 409 22.07 9.44 0.57
CA ARG A 409 22.92 8.25 0.59
C ARG A 409 22.33 7.14 1.46
N GLY A 410 21.85 7.48 2.66
CA GLY A 410 21.25 6.51 3.58
C GLY A 410 20.05 5.79 2.99
N ARG A 411 19.24 6.49 2.19
CA ARG A 411 18.07 5.92 1.51
C ARG A 411 18.44 4.77 0.58
N MET A 412 19.53 4.90 -0.17
CA MET A 412 20.00 3.89 -1.12
C MET A 412 20.33 2.55 -0.44
N VAL A 413 20.67 2.60 0.86
CA VAL A 413 21.01 1.43 1.69
C VAL A 413 20.08 1.30 2.89
N GLY A 414 18.83 1.76 2.76
CA GLY A 414 17.91 1.95 3.88
C GLY A 414 17.68 0.70 4.72
N ASN A 415 17.59 -0.49 4.09
CA ASN A 415 17.44 -1.75 4.84
C ASN A 415 18.64 -2.03 5.73
N GLN A 416 19.87 -1.83 5.25
CA GLN A 416 21.10 -2.02 6.03
C GLN A 416 21.18 -1.04 7.20
N VAL A 417 20.64 0.18 7.04
CA VAL A 417 20.55 1.16 8.11
C VAL A 417 19.52 0.74 9.16
N ILE A 418 18.33 0.30 8.73
CA ILE A 418 17.25 -0.16 9.61
C ILE A 418 17.69 -1.38 10.42
N GLU A 419 18.37 -2.35 9.81
CA GLU A 419 18.89 -3.55 10.49
C GLU A 419 19.77 -3.23 11.70
N ARG A 420 20.43 -2.06 11.74
CA ARG A 420 21.25 -1.65 12.90
C ARG A 420 20.44 -1.37 14.16
N PHE A 421 19.12 -1.21 14.04
CA PHE A 421 18.20 -1.00 15.15
C PHE A 421 17.59 -2.32 15.66
N LEU A 422 17.89 -3.47 15.04
CA LEU A 422 17.62 -4.78 15.64
C LEU A 422 18.56 -4.95 16.82
N LEU A 423 18.00 -4.93 18.03
CA LEU A 423 18.73 -5.28 19.25
C LEU A 423 18.69 -6.81 19.40
N ASP A 424 19.79 -7.37 19.90
CA ASP A 424 19.92 -8.82 20.18
C ASP A 424 19.01 -9.31 21.31
#